data_AF-A0A202E1Y9-F1
#
_entry.id   AF-A0A202E1Y9-F1
#
_cell.length_a   1.000
_cell.length_b   1.000
_cell.length_c   1.000
_cell.angle_alpha   90.00
_cell.angle_beta   90.00
_cell.angle_gamma   90.00
#
_symmetry.space_group_name_H-M   'P 1'
#
loop_
_entity.id
_entity.type
_entity.pdbx_description
1 polymer ?
#
loop_
_entity_poly.entity_id
_entity_poly.type
_entity_poly.pdbx_seq_one_letter_code
_entity_poly.pdbx_strand_id
1 'polypeptide(L)'
;MSAPLSKTFGEQLRDLRVKIEEQERKHSVRIQFTKPPGVAALARLSCMQSMARESHLHFMQYTWQKRRRAMLVGRHTREIAARLDQAIEDYLIGKSTYLVITVPFRHGKSDLVSRYFIPYVLGRLKDIEVILGSYGSSLSEQHSKDAL
;
A
#
# COMPACT_ATOMS: atom_id res chain seq x y z
N MET A 1 -15.03 16.40 58.01
CA MET A 1 -14.61 16.94 56.70
C MET A 1 -13.10 17.06 56.72
N SER A 2 -12.37 16.14 56.09
CA SER A 2 -10.91 16.22 55.97
C SER A 2 -10.51 15.97 54.52
N ALA A 3 -9.90 16.98 53.91
CA ALA A 3 -9.40 16.98 52.54
C ALA A 3 -8.36 15.88 52.31
N PRO A 4 -8.26 15.30 51.10
CA PRO A 4 -7.22 14.34 50.79
C PRO A 4 -5.86 15.06 50.62
N LEU A 5 -4.87 14.58 51.37
CA LEU A 5 -3.46 14.98 51.30
C LEU A 5 -2.93 14.86 49.86
N SER A 6 -2.37 15.95 49.36
CA SER A 6 -1.66 16.02 48.08
C SER A 6 -0.47 15.05 48.09
N LYS A 7 -0.36 14.22 47.06
CA LYS A 7 0.79 13.34 46.86
C LYS A 7 2.09 14.15 46.88
N THR A 8 3.08 13.71 47.65
CA THR A 8 4.38 14.37 47.76
C THR A 8 5.07 14.36 46.40
N PHE A 9 5.73 15.46 46.01
CA PHE A 9 6.38 15.65 44.71
C PHE A 9 7.31 14.48 44.29
N GLY A 10 7.99 13.86 45.27
CA GLY A 10 8.84 12.69 45.03
C GLY A 10 8.10 11.41 44.60
N GLU A 11 6.83 11.24 45.00
CA GLU A 11 5.99 10.12 44.53
C GLU A 11 5.47 10.39 43.12
N GLN A 12 5.14 11.65 42.81
CA GLN A 12 4.74 12.04 41.45
C GLN A 12 5.88 11.84 40.44
N LEU A 13 7.12 12.14 40.82
CA LEU A 13 8.30 11.92 39.97
C LEU A 13 8.60 10.42 39.73
N ARG A 14 8.37 9.56 40.73
CA ARG A 14 8.50 8.10 40.57
C ARG A 14 7.43 7.54 39.64
N ASP A 15 6.17 7.95 39.81
CA ASP A 15 5.07 7.57 38.91
C ASP A 15 5.31 8.05 37.48
N LEU A 16 5.88 9.24 37.30
CA LEU A 16 6.20 9.78 35.97
C LEU A 16 7.33 8.98 35.30
N ARG A 17 8.36 8.59 36.07
CA ARG A 17 9.48 7.80 35.56
C ARG A 17 9.06 6.39 35.14
N VAL A 18 8.20 5.74 35.92
CA VAL A 18 7.63 4.42 35.57
C VAL A 18 6.76 4.52 34.30
N LYS A 19 5.97 5.59 34.16
CA LYS A 19 5.15 5.82 32.95
C LYS A 19 5.99 6.10 31.71
N ILE A 20 7.12 6.79 31.84
CA ILE A 20 8.07 7.03 30.74
C ILE A 20 8.74 5.71 30.33
N GLU A 21 9.20 4.88 31.28
CA GLU A 21 9.78 3.57 30.99
C GLU A 21 8.77 2.59 30.35
N GLU A 22 7.50 2.62 30.76
CA GLU A 22 6.43 1.85 30.10
C GLU A 22 6.11 2.37 28.69
N GLN A 23 6.19 3.68 28.45
CA GLN A 23 6.01 4.28 27.13
C GLN A 23 7.15 3.91 26.18
N GLU A 24 8.40 3.94 26.66
CA GLU A 24 9.59 3.53 25.90
C GLU A 24 9.55 2.03 25.56
N ARG A 25 9.05 1.18 26.47
CA ARG A 25 8.80 -0.25 26.20
C ARG A 25 7.71 -0.49 25.15
N LYS A 26 6.66 0.35 25.13
CA LYS A 26 5.58 0.25 24.14
C LYS A 26 6.00 0.75 22.75
N HIS A 27 6.96 1.68 22.67
CA HIS A 27 7.47 2.24 21.42
C HIS A 27 8.77 1.60 20.91
N SER A 28 9.34 0.62 21.61
CA SER A 28 10.48 -0.14 21.10
C SER A 28 10.03 -1.11 20.00
N VAL A 29 9.75 -0.58 18.81
CA VAL A 29 9.66 -1.38 17.58
C VAL A 29 11.07 -1.86 17.28
N ARG A 30 11.37 -3.07 17.72
CA ARG A 30 12.63 -3.75 17.40
C ARG A 30 12.61 -4.04 15.90
N ILE A 31 13.15 -3.13 15.10
CA ILE A 31 13.39 -3.35 13.67
C ILE A 31 14.40 -4.49 13.59
N GLN A 32 13.90 -5.71 13.40
CA GLN A 32 14.74 -6.86 13.14
C GLN A 32 15.33 -6.67 11.74
N PHE A 33 16.59 -6.24 11.68
CA PHE A 33 17.37 -6.29 10.45
C PHE A 33 17.57 -7.77 10.11
N THR A 34 16.73 -8.28 9.22
CA THR A 34 16.87 -9.62 8.68
C THR A 34 18.23 -9.74 7.99
N LYS A 35 18.88 -10.90 8.11
CA LYS A 35 20.14 -11.21 7.41
C LYS A 35 20.07 -10.73 5.95
N PRO A 36 21.10 -10.02 5.44
CA PRO A 36 21.06 -9.49 4.09
C PRO A 36 20.84 -10.64 3.09
N PRO A 37 19.92 -10.48 2.13
CA PRO A 37 19.67 -11.52 1.13
C PRO A 37 20.96 -11.85 0.38
N GLY A 38 21.19 -13.14 0.12
CA GLY A 38 22.35 -13.57 -0.68
C GLY A 38 22.33 -12.96 -2.09
N VAL A 39 23.46 -12.98 -2.78
CA VAL A 39 23.65 -12.32 -4.09
C VAL A 39 22.60 -12.76 -5.13
N ALA A 40 22.21 -14.04 -5.13
CA ALA A 40 21.14 -14.55 -5.99
C ALA A 40 19.75 -13.98 -5.64
N ALA A 41 19.48 -13.72 -4.36
CA ALA A 41 18.23 -13.09 -3.93
C ALA A 41 18.20 -11.60 -4.28
N LEU A 42 19.35 -10.90 -4.21
CA LEU A 42 19.49 -9.53 -4.68
C LEU A 42 19.23 -9.40 -6.19
N ALA A 43 19.78 -10.31 -7.00
CA ALA A 43 19.54 -10.32 -8.45
C ALA A 43 18.06 -10.60 -8.80
N ARG A 44 17.38 -11.46 -8.03
CA ARG A 44 15.93 -11.67 -8.21
C ARG A 44 15.13 -10.43 -7.84
N LEU A 45 15.48 -9.76 -6.74
CA LEU A 45 14.82 -8.54 -6.31
C LEU A 45 14.97 -7.43 -7.33
N SER A 46 16.18 -7.22 -7.88
CA SER A 46 16.38 -6.21 -8.92
C SER A 46 15.61 -6.54 -10.20
N CYS A 47 15.57 -7.80 -10.62
CA CYS A 47 14.76 -8.23 -11.76
C CYS A 47 13.27 -7.97 -11.52
N MET A 48 12.73 -8.35 -10.36
CA MET A 48 11.33 -8.10 -10.01
C MET A 48 11.01 -6.59 -9.95
N GLN A 49 11.95 -5.77 -9.46
CA GLN A 49 11.80 -4.31 -9.45
C GLN A 49 11.75 -3.73 -10.86
N SER A 50 12.60 -4.22 -11.78
CA SER A 50 12.55 -3.79 -13.18
C SER A 50 11.22 -4.15 -13.83
N MET A 51 10.76 -5.40 -13.67
CA MET A 51 9.47 -5.84 -14.22
C MET A 51 8.29 -5.07 -13.62
N ALA A 52 8.35 -4.73 -12.33
CA ALA A 52 7.31 -3.96 -11.65
C ALA A 52 7.20 -2.51 -12.15
N ARG A 53 8.22 -1.97 -12.81
CA ARG A 53 8.15 -0.63 -13.42
C ARG A 53 7.46 -0.66 -14.78
N GLU A 54 7.57 -1.78 -15.49
CA GLU A 54 7.11 -1.92 -16.86
C GLU A 54 5.70 -2.51 -16.99
N SER A 55 5.21 -3.20 -15.96
CA SER A 55 3.91 -3.87 -16.01
C SER A 55 3.13 -3.75 -14.71
N HIS A 56 1.87 -3.34 -14.81
CA HIS A 56 0.94 -3.25 -13.69
C HIS A 56 0.77 -4.57 -12.93
N LEU A 57 0.70 -5.70 -13.66
CA LEU A 57 0.56 -7.02 -13.03
C LEU A 57 1.77 -7.36 -12.17
N HIS A 58 2.98 -7.09 -12.67
CA HIS A 58 4.21 -7.34 -11.94
C HIS A 58 4.38 -6.38 -10.76
N PHE A 59 3.94 -5.12 -10.92
CA PHE A 59 3.85 -4.17 -9.82
C PHE A 59 2.97 -4.70 -8.69
N MET A 60 1.79 -5.21 -9.01
CA MET A 60 0.89 -5.80 -8.03
C MET A 60 1.51 -7.01 -7.33
N GLN A 61 2.17 -7.91 -8.07
CA GLN A 61 2.82 -9.08 -7.49
C GLN A 61 3.99 -8.70 -6.57
N TYR A 62 4.76 -7.68 -6.93
CA TYR A 62 5.89 -7.18 -6.15
C TYR A 62 5.44 -6.44 -4.88
N THR A 63 4.39 -5.63 -4.97
CA THR A 63 3.88 -4.81 -3.85
C THR A 63 2.75 -5.49 -3.07
N TRP A 64 2.45 -6.77 -3.35
CA TRP A 64 1.28 -7.48 -2.84
C TRP A 64 1.23 -7.48 -1.30
N GLN A 65 0.32 -6.70 -0.73
CA GLN A 65 0.28 -6.48 0.72
C GLN A 65 -0.44 -7.61 1.47
N LYS A 66 -1.24 -8.45 0.78
CA LYS A 66 -2.00 -9.56 1.38
C LYS A 66 -1.08 -10.77 1.60
N ARG A 67 -0.05 -10.60 2.46
CA ARG A 67 1.09 -11.51 2.67
C ARG A 67 0.75 -12.95 3.05
N ARG A 68 -0.48 -13.23 3.48
CA ARG A 68 -0.89 -14.60 3.83
C ARG A 68 -0.91 -15.55 2.63
N ARG A 69 -1.10 -15.04 1.41
CA ARG A 69 -1.08 -15.85 0.18
C ARG A 69 -0.52 -15.03 -0.99
N ALA A 70 0.28 -15.69 -1.81
CA ALA A 70 0.68 -15.13 -3.10
C ALA A 70 -0.56 -14.76 -3.93
N MET A 71 -0.45 -13.71 -4.72
CA MET A 71 -1.53 -13.27 -5.61
C MET A 71 -1.86 -14.37 -6.62
N LEU A 72 -3.11 -14.85 -6.61
CA LEU A 72 -3.60 -15.77 -7.63
C LEU A 72 -3.93 -14.98 -8.90
N VAL A 73 -3.22 -15.27 -9.98
CA VAL A 73 -3.40 -14.59 -11.26
C VAL A 73 -4.33 -15.39 -12.16
N GLY A 74 -5.60 -14.97 -12.20
CA GLY A 74 -6.61 -15.51 -13.10
C GLY A 74 -6.50 -14.97 -14.53
N ARG A 75 -7.32 -15.51 -15.44
CA ARG A 75 -7.42 -15.02 -16.82
C ARG A 75 -7.88 -13.56 -16.87
N HIS A 76 -8.93 -13.23 -16.11
CA HIS A 76 -9.48 -11.86 -16.06
C HIS A 76 -8.46 -10.87 -15.50
N THR A 77 -7.67 -11.28 -14.49
CA THR A 77 -6.61 -10.45 -13.91
C THR A 77 -5.56 -10.07 -14.95
N ARG A 78 -5.08 -11.05 -15.74
CA ARG A 78 -4.11 -10.79 -16.82
C ARG A 78 -4.68 -9.86 -17.87
N GLU A 79 -5.91 -10.12 -18.31
CA GLU A 79 -6.55 -9.34 -19.36
C GLU A 79 -6.77 -7.89 -18.93
N ILE A 80 -7.28 -7.68 -17.71
CA ILE A 80 -7.51 -6.33 -17.16
C ILE A 80 -6.18 -5.58 -17.02
N ALA A 81 -5.15 -6.21 -16.44
CA ALA A 81 -3.84 -5.57 -16.28
C ALA A 81 -3.21 -5.20 -17.63
N ALA A 82 -3.25 -6.10 -18.62
CA ALA A 82 -2.74 -5.82 -19.96
C ALA A 82 -3.50 -4.67 -20.64
N ARG A 83 -4.82 -4.60 -20.46
CA ARG A 83 -5.64 -3.50 -21.02
C ARG A 83 -5.37 -2.17 -20.34
N LEU A 84 -5.09 -2.18 -19.05
CA LEU A 84 -4.68 -1.00 -18.28
C LEU A 84 -3.29 -0.51 -18.71
N ASP A 85 -2.32 -1.42 -18.85
CA ASP A 85 -0.98 -1.11 -19.36
C ASP A 85 -1.08 -0.48 -20.76
N GLN A 86 -1.87 -1.08 -21.67
CA GLN A 86 -2.09 -0.51 -23.00
C GLN A 86 -2.78 0.87 -22.96
N ALA A 87 -3.70 1.10 -22.02
CA ALA A 87 -4.35 2.40 -21.87
C ALA A 87 -3.35 3.50 -21.44
N ILE A 88 -2.31 3.15 -20.69
CA ILE A 88 -1.21 4.08 -20.38
C ILE A 88 -0.43 4.41 -21.66
N GLU A 89 -0.06 3.39 -22.46
CA GLU A 89 0.67 3.63 -23.71
C GLU A 89 -0.13 4.50 -24.68
N ASP A 90 -1.43 4.19 -24.84
CA ASP A 90 -2.32 4.96 -25.71
C ASP A 90 -2.48 6.42 -25.19
N TYR A 91 -2.58 6.61 -23.87
CA TYR A 91 -2.59 7.94 -23.25
C TYR A 91 -1.30 8.72 -23.53
N LEU A 92 -0.14 8.08 -23.41
CA LEU A 92 1.18 8.71 -23.63
C LEU A 92 1.37 9.20 -25.07
N ILE A 93 0.75 8.54 -26.05
CA ILE A 93 0.77 8.98 -27.46
C ILE A 93 -0.40 9.92 -27.81
N GLY A 94 -1.13 10.42 -26.80
CA GLY A 94 -2.21 11.40 -26.97
C GLY A 94 -3.52 10.81 -27.50
N LYS A 95 -3.70 9.48 -27.47
CA LYS A 95 -5.00 8.86 -27.80
C LYS A 95 -5.91 8.91 -26.59
N SER A 96 -7.16 9.31 -26.83
CA SER A 96 -8.21 9.20 -25.81
C SER A 96 -8.48 7.73 -25.51
N THR A 97 -8.47 7.36 -24.23
CA THR A 97 -8.69 5.99 -23.76
C THR A 97 -9.92 5.91 -22.86
N TYR A 98 -10.66 4.81 -22.99
CA TYR A 98 -11.81 4.52 -22.14
C TYR A 98 -11.92 3.01 -21.95
N LEU A 99 -12.09 2.57 -20.70
CA LEU A 99 -12.14 1.16 -20.36
C LEU A 99 -13.26 0.88 -19.36
N VAL A 100 -14.20 0.01 -19.76
CA VAL A 100 -15.26 -0.52 -18.88
C VAL A 100 -14.88 -1.92 -18.45
N ILE A 101 -14.78 -2.15 -17.14
CA ILE A 101 -14.42 -3.45 -16.57
C ILE A 101 -15.65 -4.06 -15.90
N THR A 102 -16.28 -5.00 -16.60
CA THR A 102 -17.45 -5.74 -16.10
C THR A 102 -17.03 -7.10 -15.59
N VAL A 103 -16.84 -7.21 -14.27
CA VAL A 103 -16.59 -8.48 -13.58
C VAL A 103 -17.45 -8.56 -12.32
N PRO A 104 -17.82 -9.77 -11.85
CA PRO A 104 -18.69 -9.92 -10.70
C PRO A 104 -18.06 -9.37 -9.41
N PHE A 105 -18.89 -9.14 -8.40
CA PHE A 105 -18.42 -8.69 -7.09
C PHE A 105 -17.37 -9.64 -6.50
N ARG A 106 -16.46 -9.09 -5.68
CA ARG A 106 -15.37 -9.84 -5.00
C ARG A 106 -14.32 -10.50 -5.91
N HIS A 107 -14.24 -10.12 -7.19
CA HIS A 107 -13.21 -10.62 -8.12
C HIS A 107 -11.90 -9.81 -8.13
N GLY A 108 -11.71 -8.91 -7.15
CA GLY A 108 -10.48 -8.13 -7.02
C GLY A 108 -10.36 -6.94 -7.97
N LYS A 109 -11.43 -6.55 -8.69
CA LYS A 109 -11.41 -5.41 -9.63
C LYS A 109 -10.98 -4.09 -8.97
N SER A 110 -11.41 -3.85 -7.74
CA SER A 110 -11.04 -2.64 -6.99
C SER A 110 -9.58 -2.67 -6.54
N ASP A 111 -9.02 -3.86 -6.25
CA ASP A 111 -7.58 -3.98 -5.99
C ASP A 111 -6.82 -3.63 -7.28
N LEU A 112 -7.20 -4.25 -8.41
CA LEU A 112 -6.58 -4.01 -9.72
C LEU A 112 -6.59 -2.51 -10.10
N VAL A 113 -7.77 -1.88 -10.10
CA VAL A 113 -7.98 -0.55 -10.72
C VAL A 113 -7.78 0.61 -9.74
N SER A 114 -8.18 0.45 -8.49
CA SER A 114 -8.15 1.58 -7.54
C SER A 114 -6.91 1.55 -6.67
N ARG A 115 -6.64 0.41 -6.02
CA ARG A 115 -5.59 0.35 -4.99
C ARG A 115 -4.19 0.26 -5.56
N TYR A 116 -3.98 -0.54 -6.61
CA TYR A 116 -2.63 -0.80 -7.14
C TYR A 116 -2.33 -0.08 -8.45
N PHE A 117 -3.34 0.20 -9.28
CA PHE A 117 -3.10 0.93 -10.53
C PHE A 117 -2.73 2.39 -10.30
N ILE A 118 -3.39 3.08 -9.37
CA ILE A 118 -3.09 4.51 -9.09
C ILE A 118 -1.63 4.69 -8.64
N PRO A 119 -1.11 3.97 -7.62
CA PRO A 119 0.30 4.09 -7.24
C PRO A 119 1.27 3.70 -8.36
N TYR A 120 0.91 2.68 -9.15
CA TYR A 120 1.70 2.27 -10.31
C TYR A 120 1.84 3.41 -11.33
N VAL A 121 0.72 4.05 -11.68
CA VAL A 121 0.70 5.17 -12.63
C VAL A 121 1.43 6.38 -12.07
N LEU A 122 1.23 6.73 -10.79
CA LEU A 122 1.93 7.83 -10.13
C LEU A 122 3.45 7.60 -10.05
N GLY A 123 3.89 6.35 -9.87
CA GLY A 123 5.32 6.02 -9.89
C GLY A 123 5.93 6.05 -11.29
N ARG A 124 5.11 5.86 -12.34
CA ARG A 124 5.55 5.78 -13.73
C ARG A 124 5.48 7.12 -14.46
N LEU A 125 4.47 7.95 -14.18
CA LEU A 125 4.21 9.23 -14.81
C LEU A 125 4.41 10.36 -13.79
N LYS A 126 5.29 11.32 -14.10
CA LYS A 126 5.69 12.36 -13.15
C LYS A 126 4.69 13.51 -13.00
N ASP A 127 3.88 13.77 -14.02
CA ASP A 127 2.94 14.90 -14.08
C ASP A 127 1.54 14.41 -14.50
N ILE A 128 0.91 13.59 -13.66
CA ILE A 128 -0.46 13.12 -13.89
C ILE A 128 -1.37 13.45 -12.72
N GLU A 129 -2.57 13.91 -13.06
CA GLU A 129 -3.66 14.08 -12.10
C GLU A 129 -4.61 12.89 -12.18
N VAL A 130 -4.97 12.32 -11.02
CA VAL A 130 -5.84 11.15 -10.94
C VAL A 130 -7.05 11.50 -10.09
N ILE A 131 -8.24 11.26 -10.64
CA ILE A 131 -9.52 11.39 -9.93
C ILE A 131 -10.08 10.00 -9.69
N LEU A 132 -10.32 9.66 -8.42
CA LEU A 132 -10.97 8.40 -8.03
C LEU A 132 -12.41 8.66 -7.57
N GLY A 133 -13.38 8.16 -8.34
CA GLY A 133 -14.80 8.19 -8.00
C GLY A 133 -15.33 6.81 -7.62
N SER A 134 -16.22 6.73 -6.63
CA SER A 134 -16.97 5.52 -6.29
C SER A 134 -18.37 5.85 -5.77
N TYR A 135 -19.27 4.86 -5.75
CA TYR A 135 -20.69 5.03 -5.39
C TYR A 135 -20.95 5.43 -3.92
N GLY A 136 -19.93 5.48 -3.07
CA GLY A 136 -20.05 5.98 -1.70
C GLY A 136 -18.77 6.67 -1.23
N SER A 137 -18.89 7.83 -0.59
CA SER A 137 -17.74 8.64 -0.13
C SER A 137 -16.78 7.84 0.74
N SER A 138 -17.30 7.00 1.65
CA SER A 138 -16.50 6.15 2.54
C SER A 138 -15.67 5.09 1.81
N LEU A 139 -16.16 4.55 0.68
CA LEU A 139 -15.43 3.55 -0.10
C LEU A 139 -14.32 4.21 -0.94
N SER A 140 -14.60 5.39 -1.51
CA SER A 140 -13.58 6.20 -2.17
C SER A 140 -12.46 6.58 -1.21
N GLU A 141 -12.80 7.08 -0.02
CA GLU A 141 -11.82 7.44 1.01
C GLU A 141 -10.93 6.26 1.42
N GLN A 142 -11.51 5.06 1.58
CA GLN A 142 -10.73 3.86 1.87
C GLN A 142 -9.77 3.49 0.73
N HIS A 143 -10.21 3.58 -0.52
CA HIS A 143 -9.34 3.29 -1.66
C HIS A 143 -8.24 4.33 -1.84
N SER A 144 -8.53 5.61 -1.58
CA SER A 144 -7.52 6.67 -1.60
C SER A 144 -6.48 6.50 -0.50
N LYS A 145 -6.88 6.12 0.73
CA LYS A 145 -5.94 5.81 1.83
C LYS A 145 -5.04 4.62 1.55
N ASP A 146 -5.53 3.62 0.83
CA ASP A 146 -4.72 2.45 0.47
C ASP A 146 -3.76 2.72 -0.70
N ALA A 147 -4.02 3.78 -1.48
CA ALA A 147 -3.24 4.17 -2.66
C ALA A 147 -2.19 5.27 -2.39
N LEU A 148 -2.28 5.97 -1.25
CA LEU A 148 -1.32 7.00 -0.80
C LEU A 148 -0.45 6.45 0.34
#